data_AF-A0A7C2GUH7-F1
#
_entry.id   AF-A0A7C2GUH7-F1
#
_cell.length_a   1.000
_cell.length_b   1.000
_cell.length_c   1.000
_cell.angle_alpha   90.00
_cell.angle_beta   90.00
_cell.angle_gamma   90.00
#
_symmetry.space_group_name_H-M   'P 1'
#
loop_
_entity.id
_entity.type
_entity.pdbx_description
1 polymer ?
#
loop_
_entity_poly.entity_id
_entity_poly.type
_entity_poly.pdbx_seq_one_letter_code
_entity_poly.pdbx_strand_id
1 'polypeptide(L)'
;MAQQLQAERNRRTGLEQENRRFQERTLAPARTYESQVARLESQLAELREPQPNIPVYDLLSREFFIRSGSASVANRVAVPHTARSFNLVLNAEGQPKYPSHTIEIMDREGRLRWRAARLRPDRHGNFTLTLNRAFMSAGEQRLYGERDGRSERIADYIVLLRYL
;
A
#
# COMPACT_ATOMS: atom_id res chain seq x y z
N MET A 1 74.09 -2.64 5.88
CA MET A 1 73.12 -1.58 6.29
C MET A 1 72.16 -1.17 5.17
N ALA A 2 72.61 -0.86 3.94
CA ALA A 2 71.70 -0.42 2.86
C ALA A 2 70.59 -1.43 2.50
N GLN A 3 70.88 -2.74 2.50
CA GLN A 3 69.90 -3.79 2.19
C GLN A 3 68.79 -3.93 3.26
N GLN A 4 69.11 -3.71 4.54
CA GLN A 4 68.11 -3.75 5.62
C GLN A 4 67.13 -2.57 5.52
N LEU A 5 67.63 -1.39 5.15
CA LEU A 5 66.82 -0.20 4.92
C LEU A 5 65.88 -0.35 3.72
N GLN A 6 66.35 -1.02 2.66
CA GLN A 6 65.54 -1.35 1.48
C GLN A 6 64.43 -2.36 1.83
N ALA A 7 64.76 -3.39 2.62
CA ALA A 7 63.81 -4.40 3.05
C ALA A 7 62.73 -3.84 3.98
N GLU A 8 63.08 -2.95 4.90
CA GLU A 8 62.11 -2.24 5.75
C GLU A 8 61.18 -1.34 4.95
N ARG A 9 61.73 -0.59 3.97
CA ARG A 9 60.92 0.24 3.08
C ARG A 9 59.91 -0.59 2.32
N ASN A 10 60.34 -1.69 1.69
CA ASN A 10 59.46 -2.60 0.96
C ASN A 10 58.38 -3.23 1.87
N ARG A 11 58.74 -3.56 3.12
CA ARG A 11 57.79 -4.10 4.10
C ARG A 11 56.74 -3.07 4.51
N ARG A 12 57.13 -1.80 4.71
CA ARG A 12 56.20 -0.70 5.01
C ARG A 12 55.25 -0.44 3.84
N THR A 13 55.74 -0.37 2.61
CA THR A 13 54.87 -0.17 1.44
C THR A 13 53.90 -1.33 1.24
N GLY A 14 54.34 -2.57 1.47
CA GLY A 14 53.46 -3.75 1.43
C GLY A 14 52.33 -3.67 2.46
N LEU A 15 52.66 -3.32 3.70
CA LEU A 15 51.68 -3.14 4.78
C LEU A 15 50.72 -1.99 4.52
N GLU A 16 51.18 -0.86 3.96
CA GLU A 16 50.31 0.26 3.60
C GLU A 16 49.32 -0.08 2.49
N GLN A 17 49.74 -0.86 1.48
CA GLN A 17 48.86 -1.33 0.42
C GLN A 17 47.82 -2.33 0.94
N GLU A 18 48.24 -3.24 1.81
CA GLU A 18 47.34 -4.23 2.42
C GLU A 18 46.31 -3.55 3.34
N ASN A 19 46.74 -2.59 4.15
CA ASN A 19 45.86 -1.81 5.02
C ASN A 19 44.84 -0.98 4.20
N ARG A 20 45.28 -0.40 3.07
CA ARG A 20 44.36 0.25 2.12
C ARG A 20 43.30 -0.71 1.57
N ARG A 21 43.71 -1.91 1.14
CA ARG A 21 42.77 -2.93 0.62
C ARG A 21 41.80 -3.41 1.70
N PHE A 22 42.26 -3.58 2.94
CA PHE A 22 41.39 -3.93 4.06
C PHE A 22 40.38 -2.82 4.37
N GLN A 23 40.81 -1.56 4.37
CA GLN A 23 39.92 -0.41 4.55
C GLN A 23 38.88 -0.32 3.42
N GLU A 24 39.28 -0.46 2.16
CA GLU A 24 38.36 -0.43 1.01
C GLU A 24 37.32 -1.54 1.06
N ARG A 25 37.72 -2.77 1.42
CA ARG A 25 36.80 -3.92 1.59
C ARG A 25 35.78 -3.72 2.70
N THR A 26 36.17 -3.00 3.76
CA THR A 26 35.31 -2.79 4.93
C THR A 26 34.39 -1.59 4.75
N LEU A 27 34.87 -0.52 4.09
CA LEU A 27 34.16 0.74 3.94
C LEU A 27 33.18 0.75 2.76
N ALA A 28 33.46 0.01 1.66
CA ALA A 28 32.57 0.00 0.50
C ALA A 28 31.17 -0.61 0.79
N PRO A 29 31.04 -1.74 1.52
CA PRO A 29 29.74 -2.25 1.94
C PRO A 29 29.02 -1.31 2.91
N ALA A 30 29.76 -0.70 3.86
CA ALA A 30 29.20 0.25 4.82
C ALA A 30 28.59 1.48 4.12
N ARG A 31 29.31 2.09 3.17
CA ARG A 31 28.80 3.22 2.37
C ARG A 31 27.56 2.84 1.56
N THR A 32 27.53 1.63 1.00
CA THR A 32 26.38 1.15 0.24
C THR A 32 25.17 1.00 1.16
N TYR A 33 25.36 0.43 2.35
CA TYR A 33 24.29 0.28 3.34
C TYR A 33 23.78 1.64 3.83
N GLU A 34 24.68 2.55 4.20
CA GLU A 34 24.34 3.93 4.59
C GLU A 34 23.53 4.65 3.50
N SER A 35 23.92 4.50 2.22
CA SER A 35 23.16 5.08 1.11
C SER A 35 21.76 4.48 0.95
N GLN A 36 21.60 3.18 1.22
CA GLN A 36 20.29 2.52 1.16
C GLN A 36 19.39 2.96 2.32
N VAL A 37 19.95 3.07 3.53
CA VAL A 37 19.24 3.55 4.72
C VAL A 37 18.77 4.99 4.46
N ALA A 38 19.65 5.89 4.03
CA ALA A 38 19.29 7.27 3.71
C ALA A 38 18.20 7.35 2.63
N ARG A 39 18.25 6.50 1.60
CA ARG A 39 17.21 6.43 0.57
C ARG A 39 15.86 5.99 1.13
N LEU A 40 15.84 4.96 1.97
CA LEU A 40 14.62 4.44 2.59
C LEU A 40 14.02 5.45 3.58
N GLU A 41 14.87 6.14 4.34
CA GLU A 41 14.45 7.20 5.25
C GLU A 41 13.81 8.37 4.50
N SER A 42 14.39 8.79 3.37
CA SER A 42 13.81 9.82 2.50
C SER A 42 12.44 9.38 1.94
N GLN A 43 12.33 8.14 1.45
CA GLN A 43 11.06 7.60 0.96
C GLN A 43 10.00 7.52 2.07
N LEU A 44 10.40 7.14 3.27
CA LEU A 44 9.51 7.08 4.43
C LEU A 44 9.08 8.48 4.88
N ALA A 45 9.97 9.47 4.83
CA ALA A 45 9.64 10.86 5.13
C ALA A 45 8.56 11.38 4.17
N GLU A 46 8.71 11.17 2.86
CA GLU A 46 7.72 11.55 1.85
C GLU A 46 6.34 10.87 2.05
N LEU A 47 6.32 9.63 2.55
CA LEU A 47 5.08 8.89 2.83
C LEU A 47 4.39 9.34 4.13
N ARG A 48 5.12 10.00 5.04
CA ARG A 48 4.58 10.53 6.30
C ARG A 48 3.97 11.92 6.14
N GLU A 49 4.25 12.61 5.04
CA GLU A 49 3.68 13.92 4.77
C GLU A 49 2.14 13.82 4.61
N PRO A 50 1.38 14.75 5.22
CA PRO A 50 -0.05 14.85 4.96
C PRO A 50 -0.32 15.09 3.48
N GLN A 51 -1.26 14.36 2.92
CA GLN A 51 -1.75 14.64 1.57
C GLN A 51 -2.96 15.56 1.66
N PRO A 52 -2.87 16.84 1.23
CA PRO A 52 -4.04 17.70 1.16
C PRO A 52 -4.96 17.23 0.02
N ASN A 53 -6.27 17.45 0.17
CA ASN A 53 -7.27 17.20 -0.87
C ASN A 53 -7.30 15.75 -1.39
N ILE A 54 -7.18 14.77 -0.48
CA ILE A 54 -7.35 13.35 -0.83
C ILE A 54 -8.77 13.15 -1.40
N PRO A 55 -8.92 12.65 -2.65
CA PRO A 55 -10.23 12.38 -3.22
C PRO A 55 -11.01 11.36 -2.39
N VAL A 56 -12.31 11.60 -2.22
CA VAL A 56 -13.23 10.72 -1.49
C VAL A 56 -14.38 10.35 -2.41
N TYR A 57 -14.70 9.06 -2.50
CA TYR A 57 -15.78 8.54 -3.34
C TYR A 57 -16.73 7.72 -2.49
N ASP A 58 -18.01 8.09 -2.51
CA ASP A 58 -19.08 7.27 -1.95
C ASP A 58 -19.46 6.17 -2.93
N LEU A 59 -19.37 4.93 -2.46
CA LEU A 59 -19.73 3.74 -3.22
C LEU A 59 -21.09 3.24 -2.75
N LEU A 60 -22.00 3.12 -3.70
CA LEU A 60 -23.30 2.51 -3.50
C LEU A 60 -23.23 1.02 -3.86
N SER A 61 -23.93 0.21 -3.08
CA SER A 61 -24.03 -1.23 -3.35
C SER A 61 -24.81 -1.48 -4.64
N ARG A 62 -24.53 -2.62 -5.28
CA ARG A 62 -25.26 -3.09 -6.46
C ARG A 62 -26.75 -3.21 -6.17
N GLU A 63 -27.11 -3.70 -4.98
CA GLU A 63 -28.49 -3.85 -4.52
C GLU A 63 -29.21 -2.50 -4.45
N PHE A 64 -28.50 -1.45 -4.00
CA PHE A 64 -29.04 -0.09 -3.98
C PHE A 64 -29.35 0.43 -5.39
N PHE A 65 -28.45 0.23 -6.35
CA PHE A 65 -28.69 0.63 -7.75
C PHE A 65 -29.88 -0.10 -8.36
N ILE A 66 -30.03 -1.40 -8.10
CA ILE A 66 -31.16 -2.20 -8.59
C ILE A 66 -32.48 -1.67 -8.03
N ARG A 67 -32.55 -1.41 -6.72
CA ARG A 67 -33.78 -0.93 -6.05
C ARG A 67 -34.18 0.49 -6.47
N SER A 68 -33.21 1.34 -6.78
CA SER A 68 -33.44 2.71 -7.24
C SER A 68 -33.80 2.81 -8.74
N GLY A 69 -33.79 1.69 -9.48
CA GLY A 69 -34.05 1.69 -10.92
C GLY A 69 -32.94 2.35 -11.74
N SER A 70 -31.72 2.45 -11.20
CA SER A 70 -30.59 3.04 -11.90
C SER A 70 -30.20 2.21 -13.11
N ALA A 71 -29.98 2.87 -14.25
CA ALA A 71 -29.47 2.24 -15.48
C ALA A 71 -28.00 1.78 -15.35
N SER A 72 -27.26 2.29 -14.35
CA SER A 72 -25.89 1.89 -14.07
C SER A 72 -25.81 1.21 -12.70
N VAL A 73 -25.18 0.04 -12.67
CA VAL A 73 -24.94 -0.76 -11.46
C VAL A 73 -23.51 -0.61 -10.93
N ALA A 74 -22.77 0.40 -11.40
CA ALA A 74 -21.36 0.57 -11.09
C ALA A 74 -21.01 2.00 -10.70
N ASN A 75 -20.18 2.11 -9.67
CA ASN A 75 -19.62 3.34 -9.16
C ASN A 75 -18.46 3.79 -10.04
N ARG A 76 -18.49 5.04 -10.51
CA ARG A 76 -17.40 5.61 -11.31
C ARG A 76 -16.43 6.33 -10.38
N VAL A 77 -15.18 5.86 -10.37
CA VAL A 77 -14.10 6.42 -9.55
C VAL A 77 -13.05 6.99 -10.48
N ALA A 78 -12.88 8.32 -10.47
CA ALA A 78 -11.96 9.03 -11.34
C ALA A 78 -10.83 9.68 -10.52
N VAL A 79 -9.69 8.99 -10.40
CA VAL A 79 -8.58 9.37 -9.53
C VAL A 79 -7.59 10.25 -10.30
N PRO A 80 -7.32 11.50 -9.87
CA PRO A 80 -6.35 12.40 -10.50
C PRO A 80 -4.92 11.86 -10.46
N HIS A 81 -4.12 12.16 -11.48
CA HIS A 81 -2.71 11.76 -11.51
C HIS A 81 -1.88 12.30 -10.35
N THR A 82 -2.30 13.43 -9.76
CA THR A 82 -1.66 14.07 -8.61
C THR A 82 -1.92 13.35 -7.29
N ALA A 83 -2.96 12.53 -7.20
CA ALA A 83 -3.32 11.83 -5.97
C ALA A 83 -2.46 10.56 -5.79
N ARG A 84 -1.78 10.43 -4.63
CA ARG A 84 -1.05 9.19 -4.26
C ARG A 84 -2.00 8.16 -3.64
N SER A 85 -3.03 8.62 -2.94
CA SER A 85 -4.09 7.81 -2.36
C SER A 85 -5.46 8.45 -2.53
N PHE A 86 -6.52 7.67 -2.32
CA PHE A 86 -7.90 8.11 -2.30
C PHE A 86 -8.70 7.29 -1.29
N ASN A 87 -9.83 7.82 -0.84
CA ASN A 87 -10.74 7.15 0.08
C ASN A 87 -11.97 6.63 -0.66
N LEU A 88 -12.36 5.40 -0.32
CA LEU A 88 -13.63 4.81 -0.71
C LEU A 88 -14.51 4.70 0.54
N VAL A 89 -15.70 5.28 0.49
CA VAL A 89 -16.70 5.16 1.53
C VAL A 89 -17.75 4.18 1.04
N LEU A 90 -17.77 2.98 1.60
CA LEU A 90 -18.72 1.94 1.25
C LEU A 90 -20.00 2.18 2.04
N ASN A 91 -21.03 2.62 1.33
CA ASN A 91 -22.35 2.86 1.90
C ASN A 91 -23.03 1.52 2.21
N ALA A 92 -23.20 1.24 3.50
CA ALA A 92 -23.89 0.04 3.98
C ALA A 92 -25.30 0.36 4.53
N GLU A 93 -25.91 1.45 4.08
CA GLU A 93 -27.27 1.81 4.45
C GLU A 93 -28.25 0.71 4.03
N GLY A 94 -29.16 0.36 4.93
CA GLY A 94 -30.14 -0.70 4.70
C GLY A 94 -29.57 -2.12 4.73
N GLN A 95 -28.28 -2.30 4.99
CA GLN A 95 -27.67 -3.61 5.16
C GLN A 95 -27.85 -4.16 6.58
N PRO A 96 -27.91 -5.49 6.76
CA PRO A 96 -28.03 -6.07 8.10
C PRO A 96 -26.76 -5.78 8.93
N LYS A 97 -26.93 -5.61 10.25
CA LYS A 97 -25.83 -5.31 11.17
C LYS A 97 -25.19 -6.60 11.69
N TYR A 98 -23.86 -6.66 11.65
CA TYR A 98 -23.07 -7.79 12.17
C TYR A 98 -22.05 -7.32 13.23
N PRO A 99 -21.65 -8.19 14.18
CA PRO A 99 -20.60 -7.89 15.16
C PRO A 99 -19.22 -7.61 14.56
N SER A 100 -18.91 -8.26 13.43
CA SER A 100 -17.65 -8.10 12.69
C SER A 100 -17.96 -8.10 11.20
N HIS A 101 -17.14 -7.40 10.42
CA HIS A 101 -17.25 -7.38 8.97
C HIS A 101 -15.91 -7.71 8.33
N THR A 102 -15.98 -8.29 7.15
CA THR A 102 -14.84 -8.58 6.29
C THR A 102 -15.08 -7.93 4.94
N ILE A 103 -14.03 -7.33 4.38
CA ILE A 103 -14.05 -6.83 3.01
C ILE A 103 -13.07 -7.63 2.16
N GLU A 104 -13.47 -7.86 0.93
CA GLU A 104 -12.62 -8.44 -0.10
C GLU A 104 -12.57 -7.51 -1.30
N ILE A 105 -11.35 -7.23 -1.78
CA ILE A 105 -11.13 -6.49 -3.02
C ILE A 105 -10.71 -7.51 -4.07
N MET A 106 -11.48 -7.57 -5.16
CA MET A 106 -11.27 -8.47 -6.28
C MET A 106 -10.76 -7.67 -7.49
N ASP A 107 -9.90 -8.27 -8.31
CA ASP A 107 -9.54 -7.71 -9.61
C ASP A 107 -10.65 -7.94 -10.67
N ARG A 108 -10.40 -7.48 -11.90
CA ARG A 108 -11.33 -7.65 -13.04
C ARG A 108 -11.55 -9.10 -13.43
N GLU A 109 -10.58 -9.96 -13.14
CA GLU A 109 -10.66 -11.39 -13.40
C GLU A 109 -11.36 -12.15 -12.25
N GLY A 110 -11.82 -11.44 -11.21
CA GLY A 110 -12.47 -12.02 -10.05
C GLY A 110 -11.50 -12.74 -9.11
N ARG A 111 -10.21 -12.41 -9.13
CA ARG A 111 -9.23 -12.94 -8.17
C ARG A 111 -9.14 -12.05 -6.94
N LEU A 112 -9.03 -12.67 -5.77
CA LEU A 112 -8.83 -11.97 -4.51
C LEU A 112 -7.47 -11.27 -4.52
N ARG A 113 -7.49 -9.94 -4.46
CA ARG A 113 -6.29 -9.10 -4.36
C ARG A 113 -5.94 -8.78 -2.92
N TRP A 114 -6.97 -8.57 -2.10
CA TRP A 114 -6.78 -8.23 -0.69
C TRP A 114 -8.04 -8.50 0.12
N ARG A 115 -7.83 -8.78 1.39
CA ARG A 115 -8.88 -9.04 2.38
C ARG A 115 -8.50 -8.37 3.69
N ALA A 116 -9.49 -7.73 4.33
CA ALA A 116 -9.39 -7.32 5.72
C ALA A 116 -10.61 -7.78 6.50
N ALA A 117 -10.38 -8.26 7.72
CA ALA A 117 -11.41 -8.72 8.64
C ALA A 117 -11.49 -7.80 9.87
N ARG A 118 -12.52 -8.00 10.69
CA ARG A 118 -12.79 -7.23 11.91
C ARG A 118 -12.96 -5.73 11.64
N LEU A 119 -13.48 -5.40 10.46
CA LEU A 119 -13.84 -4.04 10.11
C LEU A 119 -15.00 -3.57 11.00
N ARG A 120 -14.92 -2.30 11.39
CA ARG A 120 -15.96 -1.63 12.15
C ARG A 120 -16.52 -0.50 11.30
N PRO A 121 -17.86 -0.38 11.21
CA PRO A 121 -18.45 0.76 10.56
C PRO A 121 -18.18 2.03 11.37
N ASP A 122 -18.22 3.18 10.70
CA ASP A 122 -18.22 4.48 11.33
C ASP A 122 -19.58 4.78 12.01
N ARG A 123 -19.73 6.00 12.54
CA ARG A 123 -20.97 6.44 13.21
C ARG A 123 -22.21 6.47 12.29
N HIS A 124 -22.02 6.47 10.98
CA HIS A 124 -23.07 6.46 9.97
C HIS A 124 -23.36 5.05 9.44
N GLY A 125 -22.63 4.03 9.93
CA GLY A 125 -22.78 2.67 9.44
C GLY A 125 -21.92 2.34 8.22
N ASN A 126 -21.09 3.28 7.74
CA ASN A 126 -20.29 3.13 6.53
C ASN A 126 -18.90 2.56 6.83
N PHE A 127 -18.25 2.00 5.82
CA PHE A 127 -16.86 1.55 5.92
C PHE A 127 -15.98 2.46 5.07
N THR A 128 -14.89 2.98 5.63
CA THR A 128 -13.93 3.80 4.88
C THR A 128 -12.66 3.01 4.62
N LEU A 129 -12.24 2.95 3.36
CA LEU A 129 -10.96 2.40 2.95
C LEU A 129 -10.09 3.50 2.34
N THR A 130 -8.88 3.68 2.86
CA THR A 130 -7.84 4.47 2.18
C THR A 130 -7.02 3.54 1.31
N LEU A 131 -6.99 3.80 0.01
CA LEU A 131 -6.27 2.99 -0.96
C LEU A 131 -5.17 3.80 -1.65
N ASN A 132 -4.02 3.16 -1.87
CA ASN A 132 -2.97 3.70 -2.71
C ASN A 132 -3.36 3.56 -4.19
N ARG A 133 -3.08 4.58 -5.00
CA ARG A 133 -3.34 4.58 -6.44
C ARG A 133 -2.67 3.39 -7.15
N ALA A 134 -1.45 3.01 -6.77
CA ALA A 134 -0.74 1.89 -7.36
C ALA A 134 -1.34 0.52 -7.01
N PHE A 135 -2.14 0.44 -5.94
CA PHE A 135 -2.72 -0.81 -5.46
C PHE A 135 -3.99 -1.20 -6.21
N MET A 136 -4.85 -0.23 -6.53
CA MET A 136 -6.20 -0.51 -7.03
C MET A 136 -6.25 -0.68 -8.55
N SER A 137 -6.93 -1.73 -8.99
CA SER A 137 -7.44 -1.88 -10.35
C SER A 137 -8.97 -1.77 -10.32
N ALA A 138 -9.61 -1.49 -11.46
CA ALA A 138 -11.07 -1.60 -11.50
C ALA A 138 -11.49 -3.04 -11.17
N GLY A 139 -12.67 -3.23 -10.58
CA GLY A 139 -13.09 -4.54 -10.10
C GLY A 139 -14.26 -4.47 -9.15
N GLU A 140 -14.49 -5.57 -8.45
CA GLU A 140 -15.56 -5.76 -7.49
C GLU A 140 -15.01 -5.71 -6.06
N GLN A 141 -15.74 -5.07 -5.16
CA GLN A 141 -15.48 -5.12 -3.73
C GLN A 141 -16.67 -5.79 -3.06
N ARG A 142 -16.41 -6.77 -2.20
CA ARG A 142 -17.44 -7.54 -1.50
C ARG A 142 -17.34 -7.28 -0.03
N LEU A 143 -18.48 -6.97 0.59
CA LEU A 143 -18.60 -6.82 2.03
C LEU A 143 -19.35 -8.02 2.59
N TYR A 144 -18.80 -8.56 3.67
CA TYR A 144 -19.33 -9.70 4.39
C TYR A 144 -19.59 -9.32 5.84
N GLY A 145 -20.70 -9.82 6.39
CA GLY A 145 -20.99 -9.83 7.81
C GLY A 145 -20.56 -11.14 8.44
N GLU A 146 -20.02 -11.08 9.66
CA GLU A 146 -19.59 -12.25 10.43
C GLU A 146 -20.39 -12.39 11.72
N ARG A 147 -21.00 -13.56 11.94
CA ARG A 147 -21.74 -13.91 13.16
C ARG A 147 -21.63 -15.42 13.41
N ASP A 148 -21.34 -15.80 14.66
CA ASP A 148 -21.23 -17.20 15.09
C ASP A 148 -20.28 -18.05 14.22
N GLY A 149 -19.16 -17.45 13.81
CA GLY A 149 -18.16 -18.10 12.95
C GLY A 149 -18.59 -18.29 11.48
N ARG A 150 -19.78 -17.81 11.10
CA ARG A 150 -20.27 -17.81 9.72
C ARG A 150 -20.05 -16.45 9.08
N SER A 151 -19.66 -16.48 7.81
CA SER A 151 -19.53 -15.30 6.96
C SER A 151 -20.66 -15.30 5.93
N GLU A 152 -21.38 -14.18 5.86
CA GLU A 152 -22.47 -13.97 4.92
C GLU A 152 -22.14 -12.75 4.07
N ARG A 153 -22.34 -12.86 2.76
CA ARG A 153 -22.11 -11.73 1.86
C ARG A 153 -23.30 -10.78 1.94
N ILE A 154 -23.03 -9.51 2.23
CA ILE A 154 -24.08 -8.52 2.53
C ILE A 154 -24.16 -7.40 1.48
N ALA A 155 -23.08 -7.09 0.77
CA ALA A 155 -23.12 -6.10 -0.30
C ALA A 155 -22.00 -6.33 -1.33
N ASP A 156 -22.32 -6.09 -2.59
CA ASP A 156 -21.36 -6.04 -3.69
C ASP A 156 -21.24 -4.59 -4.19
N TYR A 157 -20.02 -4.09 -4.37
CA TYR A 157 -19.74 -2.76 -4.91
C TYR A 157 -18.95 -2.94 -6.20
N ILE A 158 -19.52 -2.50 -7.32
CA ILE A 158 -18.84 -2.55 -8.62
C ILE A 158 -18.16 -1.21 -8.84
N VAL A 159 -16.84 -1.22 -9.06
CA VAL A 159 -16.05 0.00 -9.28
C VAL A 159 -15.44 0.03 -10.68
N LEU A 160 -15.81 1.08 -11.42
CA LEU A 160 -15.17 1.45 -12.67
C LEU A 160 -14.14 2.55 -12.39
N LEU A 161 -12.88 2.12 -12.34
CA LEU A 161 -11.75 2.99 -12.02
C LEU A 161 -11.14 3.60 -13.30
N ARG A 162 -10.98 4.92 -13.29
CA ARG A 162 -10.25 5.68 -14.31
C ARG A 162 -9.18 6.54 -13.65
N TYR A 163 -7.96 6.47 -14.16
CA TYR A 163 -6.90 7.41 -13.82
C TYR A 163 -6.93 8.57 -14.81
N LEU A 164 -6.96 9.79 -14.29
CA LEU A 164 -6.98 11.04 -15.06
C LEU A 164 -5.60 11.67 -15.10
#